data_AF-A0A4R5LAJ5-F1
#
_entry.id   AF-A0A4R5LAJ5-F1
#
_cell.length_a   1.000
_cell.length_b   1.000
_cell.length_c   1.000
_cell.angle_alpha   90.00
_cell.angle_beta   90.00
_cell.angle_gamma   90.00
#
_symmetry.space_group_name_H-M   'P 1'
#
loop_
_entity.id
_entity.type
_entity.pdbx_description
1 polymer ?
#
loop_
_entity_poly.entity_id
_entity_poly.type
_entity_poly.pdbx_seq_one_letter_code
_entity_poly.pdbx_strand_id
1 'polypeptide(L)'
;MAVEYRGFRVTVDAKADATDTQWLCRAVMEGVDAQVETAKLPSVELAIPKLKIDVLMALSVVEQTAKQAVDEWWHAKQPEMA
;
A
#
# COMPACT_ATOMS: atom_id res chain seq x y z
N MET A 1 -3.15 -2.89 9.67
CA MET A 1 -4.17 -1.81 9.52
C MET A 1 -4.84 -1.97 8.17
N ALA A 2 -6.13 -1.66 8.03
CA ALA A 2 -6.80 -1.71 6.72
C ALA A 2 -7.62 -0.43 6.49
N VAL A 3 -7.60 0.09 5.26
CA VAL A 3 -8.33 1.29 4.83
C VAL A 3 -8.89 1.05 3.43
N GLU A 4 -10.10 1.53 3.17
CA GLU A 4 -10.70 1.50 1.83
C GLU A 4 -10.41 2.82 1.08
N TYR A 5 -9.97 2.70 -0.17
CA TYR A 5 -9.58 3.84 -1.02
C TYR A 5 -9.83 3.53 -2.50
N ARG A 6 -10.64 4.37 -3.16
CA ARG A 6 -11.02 4.24 -4.60
C ARG A 6 -11.43 2.82 -5.02
N GLY A 7 -12.25 2.17 -4.19
CA GLY A 7 -12.75 0.81 -4.43
C GLY A 7 -11.74 -0.31 -4.15
N PHE A 8 -10.54 0.01 -3.65
CA PHE A 8 -9.57 -0.96 -3.14
C PHE A 8 -9.57 -0.99 -1.61
N ARG A 9 -9.42 -2.18 -1.04
CA ARG A 9 -8.99 -2.36 0.34
C ARG A 9 -7.47 -2.41 0.39
N VAL A 10 -6.88 -1.44 1.08
CA VAL A 10 -5.45 -1.35 1.33
C VAL A 10 -5.17 -1.91 2.72
N THR A 11 -4.54 -3.07 2.78
CA THR A 11 -4.11 -3.71 4.03
C THR A 11 -2.63 -3.51 4.21
N VAL A 12 -2.23 -2.85 5.31
CA VAL A 12 -0.84 -2.48 5.62
C VAL A 12 -0.40 -3.18 6.90
N ASP A 13 0.74 -3.85 6.82
CA ASP A 13 1.39 -4.54 7.94
C ASP A 13 2.85 -4.12 8.06
N ALA A 14 3.36 -4.18 9.28
CA ALA A 14 4.76 -3.98 9.58
C ALA A 14 5.23 -5.02 10.60
N LYS A 15 6.42 -5.55 10.39
CA LYS A 15 7.10 -6.41 11.35
C LYS A 15 8.57 -6.02 11.46
N ALA A 16 9.20 -6.38 12.56
CA ALA A 16 10.65 -6.28 12.66
C ALA A 16 11.32 -7.27 11.69
N ASP A 17 12.48 -6.88 11.16
CA ASP A 17 13.36 -7.81 10.46
C ASP A 17 14.08 -8.76 11.44
N ALA A 18 14.83 -9.73 10.92
CA ALA A 18 15.51 -10.73 11.74
C ALA A 18 16.54 -10.13 12.72
N THR A 19 17.06 -8.94 12.42
CA THR A 19 18.06 -8.25 13.26
C THR A 19 17.46 -7.19 14.18
N ASP A 20 16.14 -6.98 14.12
CA ASP A 20 15.40 -5.92 14.82
C ASP A 20 15.85 -4.48 14.50
N THR A 21 16.56 -4.28 13.40
CA THR A 21 17.08 -2.97 12.98
C THR A 21 16.17 -2.23 12.01
N GLN A 22 15.25 -2.95 11.36
CA GLN A 22 14.35 -2.42 10.34
C GLN A 22 12.90 -2.85 10.57
N TRP A 23 11.98 -1.98 10.13
CA TRP A 23 10.59 -2.33 9.88
C TRP A 23 10.47 -2.86 8.46
N LEU A 24 10.10 -4.13 8.32
CA LEU A 24 9.65 -4.72 7.06
C LEU A 24 8.16 -4.45 6.94
N CYS A 25 7.82 -3.50 6.09
CA CYS A 25 6.46 -3.06 5.86
C CYS A 25 5.94 -3.58 4.53
N ARG A 26 4.64 -3.92 4.49
CA ARG A 26 3.96 -4.43 3.31
C ARG A 26 2.58 -3.84 3.21
N ALA A 27 2.18 -3.41 2.02
CA ALA A 27 0.80 -3.12 1.69
C ALA A 27 0.29 -4.00 0.55
N VAL A 28 -0.89 -4.56 0.74
CA VAL A 28 -1.64 -5.32 -0.25
C VAL A 28 -2.89 -4.53 -0.62
N MET A 29 -3.16 -4.40 -1.91
CA MET A 29 -4.33 -3.70 -2.45
C MET A 29 -5.24 -4.72 -3.12
N GLU A 30 -6.44 -4.88 -2.60
CA GLU A 30 -7.44 -5.83 -3.11
C GLU A 30 -8.65 -5.05 -3.60
N GLY A 31 -9.08 -5.26 -4.85
CA GLY A 31 -10.28 -4.62 -5.38
C GLY A 31 -11.52 -5.14 -4.67
N VAL A 32 -12.30 -4.25 -4.06
CA VAL A 32 -13.55 -4.59 -3.36
C VAL A 32 -14.80 -4.11 -4.11
N ASP A 33 -14.64 -3.17 -5.04
CA ASP A 33 -15.73 -2.74 -5.93
C ASP A 33 -15.68 -3.46 -7.29
N ALA A 34 -16.84 -3.66 -7.91
CA ALA A 34 -16.97 -4.36 -9.20
C ALA A 34 -16.10 -3.77 -10.34
N GLN A 35 -15.80 -2.47 -10.28
CA GLN A 35 -14.95 -1.80 -11.27
C GLN A 35 -13.47 -2.18 -11.17
N VAL A 36 -13.03 -2.62 -9.99
CA VAL A 36 -11.62 -2.88 -9.67
C VAL A 36 -11.38 -4.27 -9.10
N GLU A 37 -12.41 -5.10 -8.95
CA GLU A 37 -12.33 -6.47 -8.43
C GLU A 37 -11.31 -7.34 -9.18
N THR A 38 -11.16 -7.13 -10.49
CA THR A 38 -10.20 -7.87 -11.33
C THR A 38 -8.84 -7.17 -11.44
N ALA A 39 -8.68 -5.99 -10.86
CA ALA A 39 -7.44 -5.23 -10.90
C ALA A 39 -6.39 -5.88 -9.99
N LYS A 40 -5.21 -6.12 -10.55
CA LYS A 40 -4.06 -6.66 -9.82
C LYS A 40 -3.00 -5.57 -9.72
N LEU A 41 -2.92 -4.93 -8.55
CA LEU A 41 -1.82 -4.03 -8.24
C LEU A 41 -0.71 -4.81 -7.52
N PRO A 42 0.57 -4.53 -7.84
CA PRO A 42 1.68 -5.12 -7.12
C PRO A 42 1.67 -4.68 -5.66
N SER A 43 2.02 -5.56 -4.73
CA SER A 43 2.17 -5.17 -3.33
C SER A 43 3.30 -4.17 -3.17
N VAL A 44 3.12 -3.20 -2.28
CA VAL A 44 4.17 -2.26 -1.89
C VAL A 44 4.95 -2.88 -0.74
N GLU A 45 6.27 -2.97 -0.86
CA GLU A 45 7.15 -3.52 0.17
C GLU A 45 8.28 -2.54 0.44
N LEU A 46 8.44 -2.14 1.70
CA LEU A 46 9.44 -1.17 2.12
C LEU A 46 10.17 -1.67 3.38
N ALA A 47 11.50 -1.58 3.36
CA ALA A 47 12.35 -1.80 4.52
C ALA A 47 12.78 -0.44 5.08
N ILE A 48 12.32 -0.09 6.28
CA ILE A 48 12.56 1.23 6.88
C ILE A 48 13.36 1.08 8.16
N PRO A 49 14.55 1.70 8.29
CA PRO A 49 15.33 1.65 9.53
C PRO A 49 14.56 2.18 10.74
N LYS A 50 14.52 1.42 11.84
CA LYS A 50 13.82 1.83 13.07
C LYS A 50 14.39 3.09 13.71
N LEU A 51 15.68 3.35 13.47
CA LEU A 51 16.36 4.57 13.94
C LEU A 51 15.82 5.85 13.30
N LYS A 52 15.10 5.75 12.17
CA LYS A 52 14.58 6.92 11.45
C LYS A 52 13.16 7.28 11.86
N ILE A 53 12.31 6.29 12.12
CA ILE A 53 10.88 6.50 12.39
C ILE A 53 10.30 5.40 13.31
N ASP A 54 9.26 5.75 14.06
CA ASP A 54 8.47 4.76 14.80
C ASP A 54 7.56 3.94 13.86
N VAL A 55 6.97 2.87 14.42
CA VAL A 55 6.16 1.91 13.66
C VAL A 55 4.88 2.52 13.08
N LEU A 56 4.25 3.49 13.75
CA LEU A 56 3.02 4.11 13.24
C LEU A 56 3.34 5.02 12.07
N MET A 57 4.44 5.76 12.13
CA MET A 57 4.93 6.50 10.98
C MET A 57 5.34 5.58 9.82
N ALA A 58 5.95 4.42 10.09
CA ALA A 58 6.28 3.44 9.05
C ALA A 58 5.04 2.92 8.33
N LEU A 59 4.00 2.55 9.09
CA LEU A 59 2.71 2.13 8.54
C LEU A 59 2.05 3.24 7.71
N SER A 60 2.08 4.49 8.19
CA SER A 60 1.53 5.65 7.48
C SER A 60 2.24 5.91 6.15
N VAL A 61 3.57 5.86 6.12
CA VAL A 61 4.35 6.01 4.87
C VAL A 61 3.93 4.95 3.85
N VAL A 62 3.85 3.69 4.27
CA VAL A 62 3.53 2.57 3.37
C VAL A 62 2.08 2.65 2.88
N GLU A 63 1.15 3.09 3.74
CA GLU A 63 -0.23 3.37 3.34
C GLU A 63 -0.30 4.45 2.25
N GLN A 64 0.41 5.57 2.43
CA GLN A 64 0.43 6.64 1.44
C GLN A 64 1.06 6.19 0.12
N THR A 65 2.15 5.41 0.16
CA THR A 65 2.74 4.83 -1.04
C THR A 65 1.77 3.88 -1.76
N ALA A 66 1.01 3.07 -1.03
CA ALA A 66 -0.01 2.20 -1.61
C ALA A 66 -1.16 3.00 -2.25
N LYS A 67 -1.63 4.06 -1.59
CA LYS A 67 -2.64 4.97 -2.14
C LYS A 67 -2.15 5.65 -3.42
N GLN A 68 -0.88 6.05 -3.47
CA GLN A 68 -0.27 6.61 -4.67
C GLN A 68 -0.26 5.58 -5.82
N ALA A 69 0.07 4.31 -5.55
CA ALA A 69 0.01 3.25 -6.56
C ALA A 69 -1.42 3.02 -7.09
N VAL A 70 -2.43 3.11 -6.22
CA VAL A 70 -3.85 3.08 -6.61
C VAL A 70 -4.19 4.28 -7.51
N ASP A 71 -3.75 5.49 -7.15
CA ASP A 71 -3.99 6.69 -7.95
C ASP A 71 -3.34 6.58 -9.33
N GLU A 72 -2.08 6.13 -9.40
CA GLU A 72 -1.36 5.91 -10.65
C GLU A 72 -2.10 4.90 -11.56
N TRP A 73 -2.55 3.78 -11.00
CA TRP A 73 -3.35 2.80 -11.73
C TRP A 73 -4.68 3.40 -12.23
N TRP A 74 -5.37 4.13 -11.36
CA TRP A 74 -6.66 4.75 -11.69
C TRP A 74 -6.51 5.76 -12.82
N HIS A 75 -5.48 6.60 -12.77
CA HIS A 75 -5.18 7.55 -13.84
C HIS A 75 -4.76 6.86 -15.14
N ALA A 76 -4.01 5.75 -15.08
CA ALA A 76 -3.65 4.96 -16.26
C ALA A 76 -4.85 4.23 -16.88
N LYS A 77 -5.91 3.96 -16.11
CA LYS A 77 -7.19 3.40 -16.59
C LYS A 77 -8.10 4.43 -17.27
N GLN A 78 -8.06 5.69 -16.85
CA GLN A 78 -8.91 6.75 -17.42
C GLN A 78 -8.67 7.12 -18.90
N PRO A 79 -7.50 6.97 -19.56
CA PRO A 79 -7.36 7.24 -20.99
C PRO A 79 -8.15 6.27 -21.90
N GLU A 80 -8.69 5.16 -21.40
CA GLU A 80 -9.55 4.24 -22.18
C GLU A 80 -11.03 4.71 -22.26
N MET A 81 -11.41 5.80 -21.59
CA MET A 81 -12.80 6.31 -21.53
C MET A 81 -12.99 7.69 -22.18
N ALA A 82 -12.02 8.20 -22.95
CA ALA A 82 -12.10 9.48 -23.68
C ALA A 82 -12.38 9.27 -25.17
#